data_AF-A0A920NGP3-F1
#
_entry.id   AF-A0A920NGP3-F1
#
_cell.length_a   1.000
_cell.length_b   1.000
_cell.length_c   1.000
_cell.angle_alpha   90.00
_cell.angle_beta   90.00
_cell.angle_gamma   90.00
#
_symmetry.space_group_name_H-M   'P 1'
#
loop_
_entity.id
_entity.type
_entity.pdbx_description
1 polymer ?
#
loop_
_entity_poly.entity_id
_entity_poly.type
_entity_poly.pdbx_seq_one_letter_code
_entity_poly.pdbx_strand_id
1 'polypeptide(L)'
;MQLLIKNNFPSTLGPLSKKTFGNFIPSGNTTEPRQKDSLQRAFEQARRFADKPEGWIMLHGGYGCGKTHLAAAIANHCLSQGQDVLFVNSPDLLDHLRSTFAPGSTIDYDNLFEQTRNIFLLILDDLGAENPTQWAQEKLYQIINHRYNAALPTVITCNVNLESIEPRIRSRLVDIDLVRKLIIQAPDFRRADSDQTDLSSLPIHSRQTFETFKSRAGEIPSEHHKRLDIATTAAKSFAEHPEGWLLLIGGHGCGKTHLAAAVANYRVRNGSPALFITSADLLDHLRATFSPDSLVRFDKQFAELRNTPLLILDDLTVESATPWAREKLMQLIDHRYVHVFLLLSRHLPTNLTLVLG
;
A
#
# COMPACT_ATOMS: atom_id res chain seq x y z
N MET A 1 -5.42 -15.82 30.19
CA MET A 1 -6.49 -16.67 29.63
C MET A 1 -6.57 -16.40 28.13
N GLN A 2 -5.65 -17.02 27.38
CA GLN A 2 -5.64 -17.08 25.91
C GLN A 2 -6.63 -18.18 25.51
N LEU A 3 -7.69 -17.83 24.79
CA LEU A 3 -8.48 -18.83 24.08
C LEU A 3 -8.10 -18.77 22.61
N LEU A 4 -7.24 -19.74 22.27
CA LEU A 4 -6.87 -20.17 20.93
C LEU A 4 -8.13 -20.56 20.15
N ILE A 5 -8.44 -19.82 19.09
CA ILE A 5 -9.17 -20.37 17.96
C ILE A 5 -8.17 -21.22 17.18
N LYS A 6 -8.29 -22.54 17.36
CA LYS A 6 -7.70 -23.55 16.49
C LYS A 6 -8.34 -23.43 15.11
N ASN A 7 -7.54 -23.12 14.09
CA ASN A 7 -7.50 -23.70 12.73
C ASN A 7 -7.09 -22.65 11.67
N ASN A 8 -5.87 -22.84 11.13
CA ASN A 8 -5.36 -22.42 9.81
C ASN A 8 -6.00 -21.21 9.07
N PHE A 9 -5.96 -20.01 9.67
CA PHE A 9 -6.13 -18.78 8.89
C PHE A 9 -5.04 -17.75 9.20
N PRO A 10 -4.25 -17.28 8.22
CA PRO A 10 -3.30 -16.20 8.41
C PRO A 10 -3.98 -14.84 8.23
N SER A 11 -4.97 -14.49 9.06
CA SER A 11 -5.22 -13.07 9.35
C SER A 11 -5.96 -12.86 10.68
N THR A 12 -5.25 -12.25 11.62
CA THR A 12 -5.80 -11.76 12.88
C THR A 12 -5.15 -10.40 13.14
N LEU A 13 -5.49 -9.42 12.30
CA LEU A 13 -5.01 -8.02 12.28
C LEU A 13 -3.51 -7.78 12.10
N GLY A 14 -2.60 -8.65 12.54
CA GLY A 14 -1.15 -8.51 12.34
C GLY A 14 -0.63 -7.10 12.68
N PRO A 15 0.00 -6.38 11.72
CA PRO A 15 0.45 -4.99 11.90
C PRO A 15 -0.66 -3.99 12.27
N LEU A 16 -1.93 -4.30 11.96
CA LEU A 16 -3.11 -3.46 12.24
C LEU A 16 -3.65 -3.62 13.66
N SER A 17 -3.11 -4.55 14.47
CA SER A 17 -3.47 -4.71 15.90
C SER A 17 -3.30 -3.42 16.71
N LYS A 18 -2.38 -2.55 16.30
CA LYS A 18 -2.15 -1.25 16.93
C LYS A 18 -3.15 -0.17 16.49
N LYS A 19 -3.99 -0.40 15.48
CA LYS A 19 -4.90 0.60 14.91
C LYS A 19 -6.23 0.56 15.68
N THR A 20 -6.42 1.49 16.61
CA THR A 20 -7.58 1.53 17.51
C THR A 20 -8.31 2.86 17.38
N PHE A 21 -9.50 2.98 17.97
CA PHE A 21 -10.19 4.27 18.04
C PHE A 21 -9.40 5.30 18.86
N GLY A 22 -8.63 4.87 19.86
CA GLY A 22 -7.86 5.76 20.74
C GLY A 22 -6.67 6.44 20.08
N ASN A 23 -6.17 5.91 18.96
CA ASN A 23 -5.07 6.51 18.20
C ASN A 23 -5.46 6.92 16.78
N PHE A 24 -6.76 6.96 16.49
CA PHE A 24 -7.28 7.61 15.30
C PHE A 24 -7.39 9.11 15.56
N ILE A 25 -7.12 9.95 14.55
CA ILE A 25 -7.24 11.40 14.65
C ILE A 25 -8.49 11.83 13.86
N PRO A 26 -9.64 12.07 14.51
CA PRO A 26 -10.91 12.34 13.83
C PRO A 26 -10.93 13.66 13.05
N SER A 27 -10.05 14.60 13.41
CA SER A 27 -9.90 15.89 12.71
C SER A 27 -9.10 15.78 11.41
N GLY A 28 -8.42 14.66 11.16
CA GLY A 28 -7.53 14.52 10.01
C GLY A 28 -6.35 15.50 10.03
N ASN A 29 -5.65 15.56 8.89
CA ASN A 29 -4.57 16.52 8.60
C ASN A 29 -5.06 17.64 7.65
N THR A 30 -6.31 18.07 7.79
CA THR A 30 -6.92 19.07 6.91
C THR A 30 -7.40 20.27 7.70
N THR A 31 -7.45 21.43 7.06
CA THR A 31 -8.09 22.64 7.59
C THR A 31 -9.52 22.82 7.05
N GLU A 32 -9.93 22.07 6.02
CA GLU A 32 -11.24 22.19 5.37
C GLU A 32 -12.37 21.60 6.24
N PRO A 33 -13.41 22.37 6.60
CA PRO A 33 -14.49 21.90 7.47
C PRO A 33 -15.23 20.67 6.94
N ARG A 34 -15.52 20.61 5.62
CA ARG A 34 -16.25 19.48 5.01
C ARG A 34 -15.49 18.15 5.16
N GLN A 35 -14.18 18.21 4.95
CA GLN A 35 -13.31 17.03 5.05
C GLN A 35 -13.23 16.54 6.51
N LYS A 36 -13.08 17.47 7.47
CA LYS A 36 -13.16 17.16 8.91
C LYS A 36 -14.49 16.53 9.30
N ASP A 37 -15.60 17.14 8.88
CA ASP A 37 -16.94 16.65 9.19
C ASP A 37 -17.19 15.25 8.63
N SER A 38 -16.74 14.98 7.41
CA SER A 38 -16.87 13.66 6.78
C SER A 38 -16.14 12.57 7.59
N LEU A 39 -14.94 12.88 8.07
CA LEU A 39 -14.08 11.98 8.82
C LEU A 39 -14.58 11.77 10.25
N GLN A 40 -15.01 12.85 10.91
CA GLN A 40 -15.62 12.82 12.22
C GLN A 40 -16.89 11.97 12.23
N ARG A 41 -17.77 12.16 11.23
CA ARG A 41 -18.97 11.33 11.05
C ARG A 41 -18.59 9.87 10.84
N ALA A 42 -17.61 9.58 9.99
CA ALA A 42 -17.16 8.20 9.78
C ALA A 42 -16.63 7.56 11.07
N PHE A 43 -15.83 8.30 11.85
CA PHE A 43 -15.32 7.85 13.15
C PHE A 43 -16.44 7.55 14.16
N GLU A 44 -17.40 8.46 14.32
CA GLU A 44 -18.52 8.29 15.25
C GLU A 44 -19.40 7.10 14.87
N GLN A 45 -19.69 6.94 13.57
CA GLN A 45 -20.49 5.82 13.08
C GLN A 45 -19.76 4.49 13.20
N ALA A 46 -18.45 4.45 12.91
CA ALA A 46 -17.62 3.27 13.14
C ALA A 46 -17.60 2.86 14.62
N ARG A 47 -17.48 3.83 15.54
CA ARG A 47 -17.53 3.55 16.99
C ARG A 47 -18.88 2.99 17.42
N ARG A 48 -19.99 3.61 17.00
CA ARG A 48 -21.35 3.12 17.30
C ARG A 48 -21.57 1.71 16.79
N PHE A 49 -21.09 1.40 15.58
CA PHE A 49 -21.17 0.06 15.03
C PHE A 49 -20.29 -0.94 15.80
N ALA A 50 -19.09 -0.55 16.24
CA ALA A 50 -18.26 -1.42 17.06
C ALA A 50 -18.92 -1.77 18.40
N ASP A 51 -19.60 -0.81 19.04
CA ASP A 51 -20.33 -1.03 20.30
C ASP A 51 -21.54 -1.97 20.12
N LYS A 52 -22.21 -1.90 18.95
CA LYS A 52 -23.35 -2.75 18.59
C LYS A 52 -23.30 -3.14 17.10
N PRO A 53 -22.57 -4.22 16.74
CA PRO A 53 -22.40 -4.62 15.35
C PRO A 53 -23.71 -5.15 14.77
N GLU A 54 -24.42 -4.30 14.03
CA GLU A 54 -25.67 -4.60 13.35
C GLU A 54 -25.66 -3.96 11.96
N GLY A 55 -26.14 -4.70 10.96
CA GLY A 55 -26.11 -4.25 9.58
C GLY A 55 -24.69 -4.10 9.04
N TRP A 56 -24.53 -3.23 8.04
CA TRP A 56 -23.29 -3.10 7.29
C TRP A 56 -22.77 -1.66 7.34
N ILE A 57 -21.45 -1.52 7.41
CA ILE A 57 -20.78 -0.24 7.16
C ILE A 57 -19.98 -0.35 5.87
N MET A 58 -20.15 0.64 4.99
CA MET A 58 -19.30 0.83 3.83
C MET A 58 -18.49 2.12 3.98
N LEU A 59 -17.18 1.99 4.20
CA LEU A 59 -16.24 3.11 4.21
C LEU A 59 -15.73 3.35 2.79
N HIS A 60 -16.06 4.50 2.21
CA HIS A 60 -15.68 4.85 0.84
C HIS A 60 -14.86 6.14 0.82
N GLY A 61 -13.79 6.20 0.04
CA GLY A 61 -12.99 7.41 -0.10
C GLY A 61 -11.60 7.17 -0.68
N GLY A 62 -10.84 8.24 -0.87
CA GLY A 62 -9.48 8.19 -1.43
C GLY A 62 -8.49 7.36 -0.60
N TYR A 63 -7.30 7.13 -1.15
CA TYR A 63 -6.25 6.37 -0.45
C TYR A 63 -5.76 7.11 0.80
N GLY A 64 -5.39 6.34 1.83
CA GLY A 64 -4.78 6.87 3.04
C GLY A 64 -5.68 7.78 3.91
N CYS A 65 -6.97 7.94 3.58
CA CYS A 65 -7.92 8.74 4.37
C CYS A 65 -8.45 8.06 5.65
N GLY A 66 -7.86 6.92 6.05
CA GLY A 66 -8.16 6.27 7.33
C GLY A 66 -9.21 5.15 7.32
N LYS A 67 -9.72 4.73 6.14
CA LYS A 67 -10.73 3.64 6.03
C LYS A 67 -10.28 2.34 6.71
N THR A 68 -9.12 1.81 6.32
CA THR A 68 -8.52 0.60 6.91
C THR A 68 -8.26 0.76 8.40
N HIS A 69 -7.88 1.95 8.87
CA HIS A 69 -7.70 2.20 10.31
C HIS A 69 -9.03 2.09 11.04
N LEU A 70 -10.08 2.76 10.57
CA LEU A 70 -11.41 2.67 11.18
C LEU A 70 -11.94 1.23 11.17
N ALA A 71 -11.77 0.51 10.07
CA ALA A 71 -12.14 -0.90 9.97
C ALA A 71 -11.36 -1.77 10.98
N ALA A 72 -10.03 -1.59 11.08
CA ALA A 72 -9.22 -2.27 12.08
C ALA A 72 -9.60 -1.90 13.51
N ALA A 73 -9.99 -0.65 13.77
CA ALA A 73 -10.45 -0.20 15.08
C ALA A 73 -11.78 -0.88 15.49
N ILE A 74 -12.72 -1.05 14.55
CA ILE A 74 -13.95 -1.84 14.76
C ILE A 74 -13.59 -3.28 15.11
N ALA A 75 -12.71 -3.91 14.32
CA ALA A 75 -12.28 -5.28 14.57
C ALA A 75 -11.61 -5.45 15.95
N ASN A 76 -10.66 -4.58 16.29
CA ASN A 76 -9.98 -4.60 17.59
C ASN A 76 -10.97 -4.45 18.75
N HIS A 77 -11.96 -3.57 18.61
CA HIS A 77 -13.00 -3.41 19.63
C HIS A 77 -13.85 -4.68 19.77
N CYS A 78 -14.34 -5.26 18.68
CA CYS A 78 -15.15 -6.48 18.71
C CYS A 78 -14.37 -7.68 19.29
N LEU A 79 -13.09 -7.83 18.91
CA LEU A 79 -12.21 -8.85 19.50
C LEU A 79 -12.03 -8.65 21.01
N SER A 80 -11.92 -7.40 21.49
CA SER A 80 -11.82 -7.11 22.93
C SER A 80 -13.09 -7.49 23.71
N GLN A 81 -14.23 -7.56 23.02
CA GLN A 81 -15.51 -8.04 23.56
C GLN A 81 -15.70 -9.56 23.39
N GLY A 82 -14.66 -10.28 22.93
CA GLY A 82 -14.69 -11.74 22.75
C GLY A 82 -15.51 -12.20 21.53
N GLN A 83 -15.79 -11.32 20.58
CA GLN A 83 -16.49 -11.67 19.35
C GLN A 83 -15.53 -12.23 18.30
N ASP A 84 -16.01 -13.17 17.48
CA ASP A 84 -15.24 -13.69 16.35
C ASP A 84 -15.20 -12.68 15.21
N VAL A 85 -13.99 -12.31 14.80
CA VAL A 85 -13.76 -11.31 13.74
C VAL A 85 -12.79 -11.84 12.71
N LEU A 86 -13.14 -11.68 11.43
CA LEU A 86 -12.26 -11.93 10.30
C LEU A 86 -11.97 -10.60 9.61
N PHE A 87 -10.71 -10.17 9.69
CA PHE A 87 -10.21 -9.04 8.90
C PHE A 87 -9.37 -9.58 7.75
N VAL A 88 -9.78 -9.30 6.52
CA VAL A 88 -9.07 -9.78 5.33
C VAL A 88 -9.18 -8.77 4.19
N ASN A 89 -8.11 -8.66 3.40
CA ASN A 89 -8.13 -7.89 2.16
C ASN A 89 -8.83 -8.71 1.06
N SER A 90 -9.65 -8.08 0.21
CA SER A 90 -10.43 -8.76 -0.84
C SER A 90 -9.56 -9.63 -1.77
N PRO A 91 -8.43 -9.14 -2.33
CA PRO A 91 -7.55 -9.96 -3.17
C PRO A 91 -6.90 -11.11 -2.40
N ASP A 92 -6.45 -10.88 -1.16
CA ASP A 92 -5.81 -11.92 -0.35
C ASP A 92 -6.78 -13.06 -0.02
N LEU A 93 -8.03 -12.72 0.32
CA LEU A 93 -9.10 -13.71 0.53
C LEU A 93 -9.29 -14.59 -0.71
N LEU A 94 -9.36 -13.97 -1.89
CA LEU A 94 -9.51 -14.68 -3.16
C LEU A 94 -8.30 -15.55 -3.48
N ASP A 95 -7.09 -15.09 -3.22
CA ASP A 95 -5.89 -15.91 -3.41
C ASP A 95 -5.85 -17.10 -2.45
N HIS A 96 -6.24 -16.91 -1.19
CA HIS A 96 -6.39 -18.00 -0.22
C HIS A 96 -7.42 -19.03 -0.67
N LEU A 97 -8.62 -18.58 -1.05
CA LEU A 97 -9.67 -19.45 -1.58
C LEU A 97 -9.24 -20.19 -2.85
N ARG A 98 -8.43 -19.56 -3.71
CA ARG A 98 -7.90 -20.20 -4.92
C ARG A 98 -6.85 -21.25 -4.58
N SER A 99 -5.96 -20.96 -3.62
CA SER A 99 -4.88 -21.87 -3.22
C SER A 99 -5.40 -23.21 -2.66
N THR A 100 -6.55 -23.20 -2.01
CA THR A 100 -7.20 -24.41 -1.47
C THR A 100 -7.78 -25.33 -2.54
N PHE A 101 -7.90 -24.89 -3.80
CA PHE A 101 -8.26 -25.75 -4.95
C PHE A 101 -7.05 -26.51 -5.56
N ALA A 102 -5.83 -26.23 -5.11
CA ALA A 102 -4.65 -26.91 -5.65
C ALA A 102 -4.61 -28.39 -5.23
N PRO A 103 -4.31 -29.33 -6.15
CA PRO A 103 -4.23 -30.75 -5.82
C PRO A 103 -3.17 -31.00 -4.74
N GLY A 104 -3.59 -31.51 -3.58
CA GLY A 104 -2.72 -31.75 -2.42
C GLY A 104 -2.88 -30.78 -1.24
N SER A 105 -3.82 -29.83 -1.31
CA SER A 105 -4.17 -28.96 -0.16
C SER A 105 -4.68 -29.79 1.03
N THR A 106 -4.05 -29.63 2.20
CA THR A 106 -4.49 -30.20 3.49
C THR A 106 -5.53 -29.32 4.21
N ILE A 107 -5.80 -28.12 3.67
CA ILE A 107 -6.82 -27.20 4.16
C ILE A 107 -8.07 -27.42 3.32
N ASP A 108 -9.13 -27.84 3.99
CA ASP A 108 -10.42 -28.07 3.36
C ASP A 108 -11.04 -26.72 2.95
N TYR A 109 -11.10 -26.47 1.65
CA TYR A 109 -11.65 -25.26 1.03
C TYR A 109 -13.02 -24.89 1.62
N ASP A 110 -13.86 -25.90 1.83
CA ASP A 110 -15.22 -25.72 2.31
C ASP A 110 -15.24 -25.09 3.71
N ASN A 111 -14.30 -25.44 4.58
CA ASN A 111 -14.23 -24.87 5.92
C ASN A 111 -13.90 -23.38 5.91
N LEU A 112 -12.96 -22.95 5.05
CA LEU A 112 -12.60 -21.54 4.97
C LEU A 112 -13.73 -20.69 4.38
N PHE A 113 -14.30 -21.16 3.27
CA PHE A 113 -15.36 -20.44 2.59
C PHE A 113 -16.59 -20.31 3.51
N GLU A 114 -16.98 -21.39 4.19
CA GLU A 114 -18.08 -21.36 5.15
C GLU A 114 -17.76 -20.54 6.40
N GLN A 115 -16.53 -20.58 6.91
CA GLN A 115 -16.12 -19.72 8.02
C GLN A 115 -16.24 -18.23 7.64
N THR A 116 -15.78 -17.84 6.45
CA THR A 116 -15.87 -16.45 5.96
C THR A 116 -17.34 -16.01 5.82
N ARG A 117 -18.20 -16.91 5.36
CA ARG A 117 -19.65 -16.65 5.22
C ARG A 117 -20.34 -16.48 6.56
N ASN A 118 -19.99 -17.28 7.56
CA ASN A 118 -20.77 -17.41 8.80
C ASN A 118 -20.16 -16.72 10.02
N ILE A 119 -18.93 -16.20 9.95
CA ILE A 119 -18.30 -15.52 11.08
C ILE A 119 -19.13 -14.30 11.54
N PHE A 120 -19.12 -14.02 12.84
CA PHE A 120 -19.89 -12.93 13.44
C PHE A 120 -19.62 -11.59 12.74
N LEU A 121 -18.36 -11.14 12.69
CA LEU A 121 -17.98 -9.93 11.98
C LEU A 121 -16.98 -10.22 10.87
N LEU A 122 -17.36 -9.90 9.63
CA LEU A 122 -16.46 -9.91 8.48
C LEU A 122 -16.06 -8.47 8.14
N ILE A 123 -14.76 -8.24 8.00
CA ILE A 123 -14.22 -7.01 7.43
C ILE A 123 -13.51 -7.36 6.11
N LEU A 124 -14.05 -6.84 5.02
CA LEU A 124 -13.44 -6.89 3.69
C LEU A 124 -12.77 -5.55 3.39
N ASP A 125 -11.46 -5.53 3.49
CA ASP A 125 -10.65 -4.35 3.13
C ASP A 125 -10.41 -4.29 1.62
N ASP A 126 -10.37 -3.08 1.06
CA ASP A 126 -10.09 -2.73 -0.34
C ASP A 126 -10.90 -3.55 -1.38
N LEU A 127 -12.22 -3.66 -1.15
CA LEU A 127 -13.14 -4.27 -2.12
C LEU A 127 -13.13 -3.49 -3.45
N GLY A 128 -12.86 -4.21 -4.54
CA GLY A 128 -12.74 -3.67 -5.89
C GLY A 128 -11.30 -3.49 -6.38
N ALA A 129 -10.30 -3.77 -5.55
CA ALA A 129 -8.88 -3.81 -5.95
C ALA A 129 -8.46 -5.14 -6.58
N GLU A 130 -9.30 -6.18 -6.51
CA GLU A 130 -9.02 -7.49 -7.08
C GLU A 130 -9.02 -7.51 -8.62
N ASN A 131 -8.28 -8.46 -9.20
CA ASN A 131 -8.38 -8.71 -10.64
C ASN A 131 -9.79 -9.20 -11.01
N PRO A 132 -10.46 -8.59 -12.01
CA PRO A 132 -11.85 -8.89 -12.36
C PRO A 132 -11.94 -10.21 -13.15
N THR A 133 -11.70 -11.33 -12.47
CA THR A 133 -11.93 -12.67 -13.03
C THR A 133 -13.35 -13.12 -12.72
N GLN A 134 -13.96 -13.91 -13.61
CA GLN A 134 -15.31 -14.45 -13.39
C GLN A 134 -15.39 -15.27 -12.10
N TRP A 135 -14.32 -16.00 -11.77
CA TRP A 135 -14.21 -16.75 -10.52
C TRP A 135 -14.22 -15.82 -9.29
N ALA A 136 -13.43 -14.74 -9.30
CA ALA A 136 -13.40 -13.77 -8.21
C ALA A 136 -14.76 -13.11 -7.97
N GLN A 137 -15.39 -12.65 -9.06
CA GLN A 137 -16.73 -12.05 -9.01
C GLN A 137 -17.77 -13.01 -8.42
N GLU A 138 -17.74 -14.27 -8.84
CA GLU A 138 -18.69 -15.28 -8.37
C GLU A 138 -18.47 -15.62 -6.89
N LYS A 139 -17.22 -15.73 -6.43
CA LYS A 139 -16.93 -16.00 -5.01
C LYS A 139 -17.27 -14.83 -4.10
N LEU A 140 -16.92 -13.60 -4.49
CA LEU A 140 -17.33 -12.40 -3.74
C LEU A 140 -18.84 -12.28 -3.69
N TYR A 141 -19.53 -12.52 -4.81
CA TYR A 141 -20.99 -12.51 -4.86
C TYR A 141 -21.59 -13.52 -3.87
N GLN A 142 -21.09 -14.76 -3.83
CA GLN A 142 -21.60 -15.78 -2.91
C GLN A 142 -21.44 -15.37 -1.43
N ILE A 143 -20.29 -14.82 -1.05
CA ILE A 143 -20.02 -14.36 0.32
C ILE A 143 -20.94 -13.18 0.67
N ILE A 144 -20.97 -12.15 -0.18
CA ILE A 144 -21.74 -10.93 0.03
C ILE A 144 -23.24 -11.25 0.09
N ASN A 145 -23.74 -12.05 -0.85
CA ASN A 145 -25.15 -12.43 -0.91
C ASN A 145 -25.58 -13.25 0.31
N HIS A 146 -24.76 -14.19 0.77
CA HIS A 146 -25.06 -14.96 1.98
C HIS A 146 -25.19 -14.07 3.21
N ARG A 147 -24.19 -13.21 3.43
CA ARG A 147 -24.15 -12.31 4.59
C ARG A 147 -25.25 -11.24 4.53
N TYR A 148 -25.60 -10.79 3.33
CA TYR A 148 -26.71 -9.88 3.10
C TYR A 148 -28.04 -10.53 3.52
N ASN A 149 -28.32 -11.74 3.03
CA ASN A 149 -29.56 -12.47 3.36
C ASN A 149 -29.67 -12.82 4.85
N ALA A 150 -28.54 -13.11 5.50
CA ALA A 150 -28.48 -13.41 6.92
C ALA A 150 -28.33 -12.16 7.81
N ALA A 151 -28.28 -10.95 7.22
CA ALA A 151 -28.04 -9.68 7.90
C ALA A 151 -26.82 -9.71 8.84
N LEU A 152 -25.77 -10.46 8.49
CA LEU A 152 -24.59 -10.62 9.35
C LEU A 152 -23.73 -9.35 9.34
N PRO A 153 -23.22 -8.89 10.50
CA PRO A 153 -22.41 -7.68 10.61
C PRO A 153 -21.22 -7.69 9.65
N THR A 154 -21.13 -6.67 8.80
CA THR A 154 -20.08 -6.62 7.77
C THR A 154 -19.54 -5.20 7.61
N VAL A 155 -18.22 -5.06 7.58
CA VAL A 155 -17.55 -3.79 7.26
C VAL A 155 -16.82 -3.95 5.94
N ILE A 156 -17.03 -3.00 5.04
CA ILE A 156 -16.39 -2.98 3.73
C ILE A 156 -15.64 -1.66 3.59
N THR A 157 -14.38 -1.72 3.17
CA THR A 157 -13.67 -0.53 2.69
C THR A 157 -13.56 -0.58 1.17
N CYS A 158 -13.69 0.58 0.53
CA CYS A 158 -13.71 0.68 -0.93
C CYS A 158 -13.11 2.02 -1.33
N ASN A 159 -12.27 2.00 -2.37
CA ASN A 159 -11.60 3.16 -2.95
C ASN A 159 -11.97 3.39 -4.42
N VAL A 160 -12.69 2.44 -5.03
CA VAL A 160 -13.21 2.52 -6.40
C VAL A 160 -14.65 2.99 -6.40
N ASN A 161 -15.10 3.48 -7.56
CA ASN A 161 -16.49 3.82 -7.75
C ASN A 161 -17.39 2.56 -7.64
N LEU A 162 -18.54 2.70 -6.98
CA LEU A 162 -19.53 1.63 -6.92
C LEU A 162 -19.98 1.19 -8.31
N GLU A 163 -19.98 2.07 -9.31
CA GLU A 163 -20.33 1.70 -10.68
C GLU A 163 -19.37 0.70 -11.33
N SER A 164 -18.11 0.63 -10.89
CA SER A 164 -17.15 -0.36 -11.40
C SER A 164 -17.27 -1.73 -10.71
N ILE A 165 -18.04 -1.81 -9.61
CA ILE A 165 -18.31 -3.06 -8.91
C ILE A 165 -19.34 -3.86 -9.72
N GLU A 166 -19.17 -5.18 -9.73
CA GLU A 166 -20.08 -6.11 -10.38
C GLU A 166 -21.56 -5.82 -9.98
N PRO A 167 -22.50 -5.77 -10.95
CA PRO A 167 -23.84 -5.26 -10.70
C PRO A 167 -24.63 -5.97 -9.58
N ARG A 168 -24.46 -7.28 -9.41
CA ARG A 168 -25.15 -8.06 -8.37
C ARG A 168 -24.58 -7.77 -6.99
N ILE A 169 -23.27 -7.59 -6.86
CA ILE A 169 -22.64 -7.13 -5.62
C ILE A 169 -23.10 -5.70 -5.31
N ARG A 170 -23.00 -4.80 -6.29
CA ARG A 170 -23.40 -3.39 -6.15
C ARG A 170 -24.82 -3.25 -5.64
N SER A 171 -25.77 -4.04 -6.17
CA SER A 171 -27.18 -3.96 -5.76
C SER A 171 -27.40 -4.19 -4.26
N ARG A 172 -26.54 -5.00 -3.61
CA ARG A 172 -26.58 -5.26 -2.17
C ARG A 172 -25.89 -4.17 -1.36
N LEU A 173 -24.80 -3.60 -1.91
CA LEU A 173 -24.03 -2.53 -1.26
C LEU A 173 -24.76 -1.19 -1.22
N VAL A 174 -25.74 -0.97 -2.10
CA VAL A 174 -26.54 0.27 -2.15
C VAL A 174 -27.86 0.19 -1.37
N ASP A 175 -28.16 -0.94 -0.74
CA ASP A 175 -29.36 -1.10 0.06
C ASP A 175 -29.26 -0.28 1.37
N ILE A 176 -30.09 0.75 1.48
CA ILE A 176 -30.04 1.73 2.58
C ILE A 176 -30.57 1.12 3.88
N ASP A 177 -31.41 0.09 3.82
CA ASP A 177 -31.98 -0.54 5.01
C ASP A 177 -30.94 -1.36 5.78
N LEU A 178 -29.96 -1.94 5.07
CA LEU A 178 -28.88 -2.73 5.67
C LEU A 178 -27.53 -1.99 5.70
N VAL A 179 -27.21 -1.21 4.67
CA VAL A 179 -25.86 -0.65 4.45
C VAL A 179 -25.81 0.84 4.74
N ARG A 180 -25.00 1.19 5.75
CA ARG A 180 -24.63 2.57 6.04
C ARG A 180 -23.36 2.95 5.26
N LYS A 181 -23.55 3.70 4.17
CA LYS A 181 -22.43 4.26 3.39
C LYS A 181 -21.86 5.52 4.06
N LEU A 182 -20.55 5.53 4.31
CA LEU A 182 -19.80 6.62 4.91
C LEU A 182 -18.70 7.06 3.93
N ILE A 183 -18.85 8.27 3.38
CA ILE A 183 -17.89 8.85 2.44
C ILE A 183 -16.87 9.68 3.22
N ILE A 184 -15.60 9.32 3.12
CA ILE A 184 -14.47 10.04 3.73
C ILE A 184 -13.78 10.86 2.65
N GLN A 185 -13.88 12.18 2.79
CA GLN A 185 -13.27 13.15 1.87
C GLN A 185 -11.94 13.71 2.37
N ALA A 186 -11.46 13.21 3.53
CA ALA A 186 -10.20 13.64 4.11
C ALA A 186 -8.99 13.27 3.22
N PRO A 187 -7.94 14.11 3.19
CA PRO A 187 -6.71 13.81 2.49
C PRO A 187 -5.95 12.69 3.20
N ASP A 188 -4.94 12.14 2.53
CA ASP A 188 -4.11 11.07 3.07
C ASP A 188 -3.39 11.51 4.36
N PHE A 189 -3.60 10.76 5.45
CA PHE A 189 -2.96 10.99 6.75
C PHE A 189 -1.43 10.83 6.72
N ARG A 190 -0.89 10.15 5.71
CA ARG A 190 0.56 9.97 5.50
C ARG A 190 1.24 11.25 5.00
N ARG A 191 0.47 12.26 4.56
CA ARG A 191 0.93 13.53 3.96
C ARG A 191 1.08 14.68 4.95
N ALA A 192 1.43 14.42 6.21
CA ALA A 192 1.38 15.44 7.26
C ALA A 192 2.32 16.65 7.06
N ASP A 193 3.28 16.63 6.13
CA ASP A 193 4.08 17.81 5.78
C ASP A 193 4.60 17.76 4.33
N SER A 194 4.52 18.91 3.65
CA SER A 194 5.18 19.36 2.40
C SER A 194 4.45 19.27 1.05
N ASP A 195 4.25 20.46 0.48
CA ASP A 195 3.94 20.80 -0.92
C ASP A 195 5.09 20.43 -1.90
N GLN A 196 5.48 19.16 -1.98
CA GLN A 196 6.27 18.65 -3.10
C GLN A 196 5.70 17.33 -3.60
N THR A 197 5.12 17.39 -4.80
CA THR A 197 4.64 16.31 -5.69
C THR A 197 4.24 14.99 -5.02
N ASP A 198 2.93 14.71 -5.09
CA ASP A 198 2.15 13.55 -4.59
C ASP A 198 2.73 12.13 -4.77
N LEU A 199 3.88 11.98 -5.43
CA LEU A 199 4.57 10.74 -5.78
C LEU A 199 5.86 10.47 -4.98
N SER A 200 6.43 11.47 -4.31
CA SER A 200 7.78 11.34 -3.71
C SER A 200 7.75 10.85 -2.26
N SER A 201 8.42 9.74 -1.95
CA SER A 201 8.69 9.28 -0.59
C SER A 201 9.95 9.92 0.02
N LEU A 202 10.59 10.86 -0.69
CA LEU A 202 11.75 11.61 -0.21
C LEU A 202 11.56 12.30 1.17
N PRO A 203 10.39 12.87 1.52
CA PRO A 203 10.19 13.51 2.83
C PRO A 203 10.48 12.59 4.01
N ILE A 204 10.17 11.28 3.87
CA ILE A 204 10.43 10.24 4.88
C ILE A 204 11.95 10.06 5.10
N HIS A 205 12.74 10.31 4.06
CA HIS A 205 14.19 10.16 4.05
C HIS A 205 14.94 11.50 4.16
N SER A 206 14.27 12.59 4.57
CA SER A 206 14.85 13.94 4.69
C SER A 206 16.13 14.03 5.55
N ARG A 207 16.29 13.13 6.53
CA ARG A 207 17.47 13.06 7.42
C ARG A 207 18.62 12.21 6.85
N GLN A 208 18.42 11.52 5.73
CA GLN A 208 19.43 10.69 5.08
C GLN A 208 20.23 11.55 4.11
N THR A 209 21.39 12.01 4.55
CA THR A 209 22.28 12.90 3.79
C THR A 209 23.69 12.33 3.72
N PHE A 210 24.56 12.89 2.88
CA PHE A 210 25.96 12.46 2.81
C PHE A 210 26.70 12.68 4.13
N GLU A 211 26.31 13.70 4.91
CA GLU A 211 26.89 14.00 6.22
C GLU A 211 26.42 13.01 7.31
N THR A 212 25.17 12.55 7.24
CA THR A 212 24.64 11.56 8.20
C THR A 212 24.97 10.13 7.82
N PHE A 213 25.55 9.90 6.63
CA PHE A 213 26.00 8.59 6.20
C PHE A 213 27.27 8.19 6.95
N LYS A 214 27.10 7.43 8.03
CA LYS A 214 28.23 6.85 8.75
C LYS A 214 28.81 5.70 7.94
N SER A 215 30.03 5.87 7.42
CA SER A 215 30.85 4.72 7.05
C SER A 215 30.96 3.85 8.30
N ARG A 216 30.46 2.60 8.27
CA ARG A 216 30.62 1.64 9.37
C ARG A 216 32.06 1.13 9.43
N ALA A 217 33.00 2.07 9.57
CA ALA A 217 34.44 1.90 9.43
C ALA A 217 35.07 1.01 10.53
N GLY A 218 34.26 0.43 11.42
CA GLY A 218 34.70 -0.50 12.47
C GLY A 218 33.93 -1.84 12.52
N GLU A 219 32.90 -2.07 11.70
CA GLU A 219 32.03 -3.27 11.80
C GLU A 219 32.09 -4.20 10.57
N ILE A 220 32.86 -3.82 9.54
CA ILE A 220 32.86 -4.52 8.24
C ILE A 220 34.32 -4.80 7.82
N PRO A 221 34.66 -5.98 7.25
CA PRO A 221 36.02 -6.29 6.80
C PRO A 221 36.59 -5.25 5.81
N SER A 222 37.92 -5.06 5.83
CA SER A 222 38.64 -3.99 5.11
C SER A 222 38.43 -3.93 3.60
N GLU A 223 38.07 -5.04 2.96
CA GLU A 223 37.74 -5.10 1.54
C GLU A 223 36.41 -4.41 1.19
N HIS A 224 35.47 -4.36 2.14
CA HIS A 224 34.15 -3.74 1.95
C HIS A 224 34.16 -2.22 2.17
N HIS A 225 35.11 -1.70 2.96
CA HIS A 225 35.28 -0.25 3.15
C HIS A 225 35.62 0.43 1.83
N LYS A 226 36.56 -0.15 1.06
CA LYS A 226 36.92 0.38 -0.27
C LYS A 226 35.72 0.45 -1.23
N ARG A 227 34.84 -0.56 -1.23
CA ARG A 227 33.66 -0.58 -2.11
C ARG A 227 32.60 0.44 -1.69
N LEU A 228 32.42 0.65 -0.38
CA LEU A 228 31.50 1.65 0.16
C LEU A 228 31.99 3.08 -0.11
N ASP A 229 33.29 3.32 0.00
CA ASP A 229 33.91 4.61 -0.32
C ASP A 229 33.79 4.93 -1.80
N ILE A 230 34.01 3.94 -2.68
CA ILE A 230 33.78 4.06 -4.12
C ILE A 230 32.32 4.42 -4.41
N ALA A 231 31.37 3.68 -3.83
CA ALA A 231 29.95 3.95 -4.04
C ALA A 231 29.52 5.33 -3.50
N THR A 232 30.05 5.74 -2.36
CA THR A 232 29.77 7.06 -1.76
C THR A 232 30.35 8.18 -2.62
N THR A 233 31.58 8.01 -3.12
CA THR A 233 32.24 8.97 -4.01
C THR A 233 31.48 9.10 -5.33
N ALA A 234 31.09 7.97 -5.92
CA ALA A 234 30.28 7.95 -7.14
C ALA A 234 28.90 8.62 -6.92
N ALA A 235 28.24 8.34 -5.80
CA ALA A 235 26.97 8.98 -5.45
C ALA A 235 27.11 10.50 -5.27
N LYS A 236 28.18 10.98 -4.61
CA LYS A 236 28.45 12.43 -4.50
C LYS A 236 28.70 13.08 -5.86
N SER A 237 29.55 12.46 -6.68
CA SER A 237 29.83 12.93 -8.04
C SER A 237 28.55 13.02 -8.88
N PHE A 238 27.70 12.00 -8.81
CA PHE A 238 26.41 11.97 -9.51
C PHE A 238 25.42 12.99 -8.96
N ALA A 239 25.43 13.28 -7.65
CA ALA A 239 24.58 14.31 -7.07
C ALA A 239 24.99 15.72 -7.52
N GLU A 240 26.29 15.97 -7.70
CA GLU A 240 26.82 17.23 -8.21
C GLU A 240 26.57 17.39 -9.72
N HIS A 241 26.89 16.36 -10.48
CA HIS A 241 26.80 16.34 -11.94
C HIS A 241 26.05 15.09 -12.39
N PRO A 242 24.71 15.10 -12.32
CA PRO A 242 23.91 13.96 -12.73
C PRO A 242 23.94 13.78 -14.24
N GLU A 243 24.72 12.81 -14.71
CA GLU A 243 24.80 12.40 -16.10
C GLU A 243 24.66 10.87 -16.18
N GLY A 244 23.90 10.38 -17.18
CA GLY A 244 23.69 8.96 -17.40
C GLY A 244 22.99 8.26 -16.22
N TRP A 245 23.41 7.03 -15.97
CA TRP A 245 22.77 6.11 -15.02
C TRP A 245 23.67 5.80 -13.83
N LEU A 246 23.09 5.84 -12.63
CA LEU A 246 23.72 5.33 -11.42
C LEU A 246 22.94 4.13 -10.88
N LEU A 247 23.52 2.92 -10.97
CA LEU A 247 22.95 1.71 -10.40
C LEU A 247 23.69 1.30 -9.12
N LEU A 248 22.97 1.27 -8.01
CA LEU A 248 23.43 0.78 -6.71
C LEU A 248 22.87 -0.61 -6.45
N ILE A 249 23.72 -1.64 -6.42
CA ILE A 249 23.32 -3.03 -6.25
C ILE A 249 23.85 -3.56 -4.93
N GLY A 250 23.08 -4.28 -4.11
CA GLY A 250 23.66 -5.02 -2.98
C GLY A 250 22.69 -5.53 -1.93
N GLY A 251 23.20 -6.27 -0.94
CA GLY A 251 22.42 -6.91 0.13
C GLY A 251 21.69 -5.94 1.08
N HIS A 252 20.93 -6.48 2.03
CA HIS A 252 20.22 -5.65 3.01
C HIS A 252 21.17 -4.89 3.93
N GLY A 253 20.80 -3.67 4.33
CA GLY A 253 21.56 -2.90 5.32
C GLY A 253 22.90 -2.33 4.85
N CYS A 254 23.27 -2.46 3.56
CA CYS A 254 24.52 -1.93 3.03
C CYS A 254 24.51 -0.42 2.67
N GLY A 255 23.41 0.29 2.93
CA GLY A 255 23.35 1.75 2.79
C GLY A 255 22.81 2.30 1.46
N LYS A 256 22.31 1.47 0.54
CA LYS A 256 21.77 1.89 -0.77
C LYS A 256 20.72 3.00 -0.67
N THR A 257 19.64 2.74 0.05
CA THR A 257 18.53 3.69 0.25
C THR A 257 19.04 5.01 0.84
N HIS A 258 19.98 4.94 1.79
CA HIS A 258 20.58 6.16 2.37
C HIS A 258 21.38 6.94 1.34
N LEU A 259 22.27 6.30 0.59
CA LEU A 259 23.05 6.98 -0.45
C LEU A 259 22.15 7.59 -1.53
N ALA A 260 21.12 6.87 -1.96
CA ALA A 260 20.16 7.38 -2.94
C ALA A 260 19.33 8.56 -2.40
N ALA A 261 18.87 8.49 -1.15
CA ALA A 261 18.20 9.60 -0.49
C ALA A 261 19.15 10.80 -0.29
N ALA A 262 20.43 10.56 -0.01
CA ALA A 262 21.44 11.60 0.11
C ALA A 262 21.65 12.34 -1.22
N VAL A 263 21.70 11.62 -2.35
CA VAL A 263 21.71 12.21 -3.70
C VAL A 263 20.48 13.08 -3.91
N ALA A 264 19.28 12.55 -3.62
CA ALA A 264 18.02 13.28 -3.79
C ALA A 264 17.99 14.56 -2.94
N ASN A 265 18.30 14.46 -1.65
CA ASN A 265 18.31 15.57 -0.71
C ASN A 265 19.38 16.61 -1.08
N TYR A 266 20.51 16.21 -1.64
CA TYR A 266 21.52 17.15 -2.14
C TYR A 266 20.97 17.96 -3.33
N ARG A 267 20.32 17.31 -4.30
CA ARG A 267 19.73 17.97 -5.47
C ARG A 267 18.61 18.94 -5.10
N VAL A 268 17.68 18.50 -4.25
CA VAL A 268 16.55 19.34 -3.80
C VAL A 268 17.05 20.55 -3.02
N ARG A 269 18.05 20.39 -2.13
CA ARG A 269 18.66 21.52 -1.42
C ARG A 269 19.32 22.54 -2.35
N ASN A 270 19.84 22.09 -3.49
CA ASN A 270 20.44 22.93 -4.53
C ASN A 270 19.41 23.41 -5.58
N GLY A 271 18.11 23.34 -5.29
CA GLY A 271 17.05 23.87 -6.15
C GLY A 271 16.72 23.01 -7.37
N SER A 272 17.25 21.78 -7.45
CA SER A 272 16.95 20.85 -8.53
C SER A 272 15.94 19.79 -8.07
N PRO A 273 14.76 19.68 -8.70
CA PRO A 273 13.75 18.69 -8.32
C PRO A 273 14.28 17.25 -8.46
N ALA A 274 13.97 16.41 -7.46
CA ALA A 274 14.24 14.99 -7.48
C ALA A 274 13.01 14.23 -6.98
N LEU A 275 12.67 13.14 -7.67
CA LEU A 275 11.59 12.25 -7.27
C LEU A 275 12.19 10.96 -6.74
N PHE A 276 11.92 10.64 -5.48
CA PHE A 276 12.31 9.38 -4.85
C PHE A 276 11.06 8.53 -4.67
N ILE A 277 11.02 7.34 -5.24
CA ILE A 277 9.85 6.46 -5.16
C ILE A 277 10.30 5.00 -5.08
N THR A 278 9.57 4.16 -4.35
CA THR A 278 9.82 2.71 -4.37
C THR A 278 9.19 2.09 -5.61
N SER A 279 9.72 0.96 -6.06
CA SER A 279 9.14 0.22 -7.19
C SER A 279 7.71 -0.22 -6.90
N ALA A 280 7.39 -0.58 -5.65
CA ALA A 280 6.03 -0.93 -5.24
C ALA A 280 5.08 0.28 -5.34
N ASP A 281 5.46 1.41 -4.74
CA ASP A 281 4.64 2.63 -4.76
C ASP A 281 4.44 3.13 -6.20
N LEU A 282 5.49 3.11 -7.02
CA LEU A 282 5.41 3.46 -8.44
C LEU A 282 4.38 2.61 -9.15
N LEU A 283 4.44 1.30 -9.00
CA LEU A 283 3.50 0.38 -9.64
C LEU A 283 2.08 0.61 -9.15
N ASP A 284 1.88 0.88 -7.87
CA ASP A 284 0.56 1.17 -7.31
C ASP A 284 0.00 2.49 -7.85
N HIS A 285 0.83 3.52 -8.00
CA HIS A 285 0.46 4.76 -8.67
C HIS A 285 0.10 4.54 -10.14
N LEU A 286 0.88 3.74 -10.87
CA LEU A 286 0.58 3.40 -12.26
C LEU A 286 -0.72 2.61 -12.37
N ARG A 287 -0.98 1.66 -11.47
CA ARG A 287 -2.27 0.93 -11.42
C ARG A 287 -3.44 1.89 -11.21
N ALA A 288 -3.29 2.85 -10.31
CA ALA A 288 -4.34 3.83 -10.00
C ALA A 288 -4.81 4.60 -11.24
N THR A 289 -3.91 4.92 -12.17
CA THR A 289 -4.26 5.65 -13.42
C THR A 289 -5.07 4.87 -14.44
N PHE A 290 -5.10 3.54 -14.35
CA PHE A 290 -5.97 2.69 -15.19
C PHE A 290 -7.39 2.60 -14.62
N SER A 291 -7.65 3.21 -13.46
CA SER A 291 -9.00 3.33 -12.92
C SER A 291 -9.83 4.29 -13.78
N PRO A 292 -11.06 3.92 -14.18
CA PRO A 292 -11.91 4.75 -15.05
C PRO A 292 -12.25 6.13 -14.46
N ASP A 293 -12.13 6.32 -13.14
CA ASP A 293 -12.40 7.58 -12.43
C ASP A 293 -11.14 8.38 -12.06
N SER A 294 -9.97 8.04 -12.63
CA SER A 294 -8.73 8.77 -12.32
C SER A 294 -8.83 10.24 -12.77
N LEU A 295 -8.80 11.18 -11.81
CA LEU A 295 -8.70 12.63 -12.07
C LEU A 295 -7.40 13.01 -12.80
N VAL A 296 -6.42 12.12 -12.79
CA VAL A 296 -5.13 12.26 -13.48
C VAL A 296 -5.02 11.14 -14.52
N ARG A 297 -5.06 11.48 -15.81
CA ARG A 297 -4.85 10.50 -16.89
C ARG A 297 -3.47 9.85 -16.77
N PHE A 298 -3.38 8.56 -17.10
CA PHE A 298 -2.10 7.81 -17.21
C PHE A 298 -1.01 8.65 -17.86
N ASP A 299 -1.33 9.31 -18.98
CA ASP A 299 -0.37 10.12 -19.73
C ASP A 299 0.23 11.28 -18.92
N LYS A 300 -0.54 11.92 -18.03
CA LYS A 300 -0.06 13.06 -17.24
C LYS A 300 0.85 12.61 -16.08
N GLN A 301 0.47 11.55 -15.37
CA GLN A 301 1.26 11.02 -14.25
C GLN A 301 2.51 10.29 -14.76
N PHE A 302 2.38 9.58 -15.88
CA PHE A 302 3.51 8.97 -16.57
C PHE A 302 4.45 10.04 -17.18
N ALA A 303 3.92 11.16 -17.67
CA ALA A 303 4.75 12.28 -18.12
C ALA A 303 5.55 12.94 -16.99
N GLU A 304 4.97 13.09 -15.79
CA GLU A 304 5.69 13.58 -14.61
C GLU A 304 6.85 12.64 -14.24
N LEU A 305 6.61 11.33 -14.27
CA LEU A 305 7.63 10.28 -14.12
C LEU A 305 8.65 10.23 -15.25
N ARG A 306 8.33 10.71 -16.46
CA ARG A 306 9.25 10.79 -17.61
C ARG A 306 10.08 12.07 -17.65
N ASN A 307 9.53 13.17 -17.12
CA ASN A 307 10.12 14.50 -17.27
C ASN A 307 10.78 15.02 -15.98
N THR A 308 10.60 14.35 -14.83
CA THR A 308 11.32 14.73 -13.60
C THR A 308 12.85 14.75 -13.86
N PRO A 309 13.57 15.83 -13.51
CA PRO A 309 15.01 15.96 -13.77
C PRO A 309 15.88 14.85 -13.19
N LEU A 310 15.53 14.32 -12.01
CA LEU A 310 16.14 13.15 -11.42
C LEU A 310 15.06 12.22 -10.87
N LEU A 311 14.98 11.00 -11.40
CA LEU A 311 14.15 9.94 -10.86
C LEU A 311 15.03 8.90 -10.15
N ILE A 312 14.67 8.60 -8.91
CA ILE A 312 15.28 7.58 -8.08
C ILE A 312 14.25 6.51 -7.80
N LEU A 313 14.57 5.28 -8.21
CA LEU A 313 13.71 4.12 -7.99
C LEU A 313 14.34 3.16 -6.98
N ASP A 314 13.76 3.11 -5.78
CA ASP A 314 14.20 2.19 -4.73
C ASP A 314 13.52 0.82 -4.83
N ASP A 315 14.20 -0.18 -4.28
CA ASP A 315 13.72 -1.54 -4.11
C ASP A 315 13.24 -2.21 -5.41
N LEU A 316 14.05 -2.17 -6.48
CA LEU A 316 13.80 -3.00 -7.65
C LEU A 316 14.00 -4.47 -7.29
N THR A 317 12.89 -5.15 -6.95
CA THR A 317 12.83 -6.60 -6.86
C THR A 317 12.18 -7.16 -8.11
N VAL A 318 12.98 -7.68 -9.04
CA VAL A 318 12.48 -8.30 -10.27
C VAL A 318 11.96 -9.73 -10.01
N GLU A 319 12.44 -10.38 -8.95
CA GLU A 319 12.20 -11.81 -8.67
C GLU A 319 10.74 -12.15 -8.31
N SER A 320 9.93 -11.17 -7.90
CA SER A 320 8.52 -11.35 -7.54
C SER A 320 7.56 -10.41 -8.29
N ALA A 321 8.05 -9.72 -9.33
CA ALA A 321 7.24 -8.76 -10.08
C ALA A 321 6.28 -9.47 -11.06
N THR A 322 5.01 -9.07 -11.06
CA THR A 322 4.03 -9.59 -12.03
C THR A 322 4.42 -9.22 -13.47
N PRO A 323 3.97 -9.97 -14.51
CA PRO A 323 4.27 -9.64 -15.91
C PRO A 323 3.95 -8.18 -16.29
N TRP A 324 2.83 -7.66 -15.77
CA TRP A 324 2.44 -6.26 -15.94
C TRP A 324 3.42 -5.27 -15.30
N ALA A 325 3.88 -5.55 -14.07
CA ALA A 325 4.84 -4.71 -13.37
C ALA A 325 6.17 -4.63 -14.13
N ARG A 326 6.62 -5.78 -14.66
CA ARG A 326 7.82 -5.86 -15.49
C ARG A 326 7.67 -5.05 -16.78
N GLU A 327 6.54 -5.15 -17.47
CA GLU A 327 6.27 -4.39 -18.70
C GLU A 327 6.31 -2.87 -18.46
N LYS A 328 5.66 -2.38 -17.40
CA LYS A 328 5.59 -0.94 -17.10
C LYS A 328 6.91 -0.36 -16.62
N LEU A 329 7.66 -1.10 -15.79
CA LEU A 329 9.01 -0.71 -15.42
C LEU A 329 9.93 -0.65 -16.65
N MET A 330 9.81 -1.61 -17.57
CA MET A 330 10.59 -1.61 -18.82
C MET A 330 10.22 -0.40 -19.69
N GLN A 331 8.94 -0.08 -19.87
CA GLN A 331 8.50 1.11 -20.62
C GLN A 331 9.03 2.42 -20.04
N LEU A 332 9.16 2.52 -18.71
CA LEU A 332 9.74 3.68 -18.06
C LEU A 332 11.27 3.75 -18.27
N ILE A 333 11.95 2.62 -18.09
CA ILE A 333 13.40 2.47 -18.28
C ILE A 333 13.80 2.79 -19.73
N ASP A 334 13.11 2.19 -20.71
CA ASP A 334 13.38 2.40 -22.14
C ASP A 334 13.20 3.86 -22.55
N HIS A 335 12.18 4.54 -22.00
CA HIS A 335 11.95 5.95 -22.29
C HIS A 335 12.99 6.86 -21.64
N ARG A 336 13.44 6.49 -20.45
CA ARG A 336 14.45 7.22 -19.68
C ARG A 336 15.88 6.87 -20.09
N TYR A 337 16.09 5.95 -21.03
CA TYR A 337 17.41 5.44 -21.44
C TYR A 337 18.40 6.56 -21.80
N VAL A 338 17.92 7.67 -22.35
CA VAL A 338 18.73 8.84 -22.77
C VAL A 338 18.72 9.97 -21.72
N HIS A 339 18.10 9.75 -20.56
CA HIS A 339 17.90 10.75 -19.51
C HIS A 339 18.49 10.29 -18.16
N VAL A 340 18.75 11.24 -17.26
CA VAL A 340 19.34 10.99 -15.94
C VAL A 340 18.44 10.07 -15.11
N PHE A 341 18.99 8.96 -14.62
CA PHE A 341 18.25 7.93 -13.90
C PHE A 341 19.09 7.28 -12.79
N LEU A 342 18.51 7.07 -11.61
CA LEU A 342 19.18 6.35 -10.52
C LEU A 342 18.34 5.15 -10.09
N LEU A 343 18.96 3.98 -10.07
CA LEU A 343 18.31 2.70 -9.81
C LEU A 343 18.94 2.00 -8.62
N LEU A 344 18.11 1.38 -7.78
CA LEU A 344 18.55 0.55 -6.67
C LEU A 344 18.04 -0.87 -6.87
N SER A 345 18.94 -1.84 -6.98
CA SER A 345 18.59 -3.25 -7.21
C SER A 345 19.06 -4.15 -6.07
N ARG A 346 18.23 -5.15 -5.75
CA ARG A 346 18.60 -6.25 -4.85
C ARG A 346 19.00 -7.47 -5.70
N HIS A 347 20.26 -7.56 -6.06
CA HIS A 347 20.79 -8.79 -6.64
C HIS A 347 22.26 -9.00 -6.23
N LEU A 348 22.63 -10.26 -6.01
CA LEU A 348 23.90 -10.77 -5.45
C LEU A 348 24.02 -10.78 -3.91
N PRO A 349 24.64 -11.85 -3.36
CA PRO A 349 24.90 -11.94 -1.94
C PRO A 349 25.89 -10.85 -1.49
N THR A 350 25.45 -10.12 -0.47
CA THR A 350 26.22 -9.38 0.55
C THR A 350 27.02 -8.12 0.21
N ASN A 351 27.12 -7.59 -1.02
CA ASN A 351 27.96 -6.39 -1.30
C ASN A 351 27.33 -5.28 -2.15
N LEU A 352 27.72 -4.01 -1.88
CA LEU A 352 27.38 -2.84 -2.71
C LEU A 352 28.26 -2.79 -3.97
N THR A 353 27.66 -2.91 -5.15
CA THR A 353 28.31 -2.88 -6.46
C THR A 353 27.72 -1.73 -7.29
N LEU A 354 28.60 -1.02 -7.98
CA LEU A 354 28.29 0.12 -8.84
C LEU A 354 28.27 -0.32 -10.30
N VAL A 355 27.27 0.09 -11.07
CA VAL A 355 27.30 0.01 -12.53
C VAL A 355 26.95 1.40 -13.08
N LEU A 356 27.83 1.93 -13.94
CA LEU A 356 27.65 3.19 -14.65
C LEU A 356 27.30 2.88 -16.11
N GLY A 357 26.29 3.54 -16.65
CA GLY A 357 25.78 3.35 -18.01
C GLY A 357 25.42 4.67 -18.67
#